data_AF-A0A5C3QCL7-F1
#
_entry.id   AF-A0A5C3QCL7-F1
#
_cell.length_a   1.000
_cell.length_b   1.000
_cell.length_c   1.000
_cell.angle_alpha   90.00
_cell.angle_beta   90.00
_cell.angle_gamma   90.00
#
_symmetry.space_group_name_H-M   'P 1'
#
loop_
_entity.id
_entity.type
_entity.pdbx_description
1 polymer ?
#
loop_
_entity_poly.entity_id
_entity_poly.type
_entity_poly.pdbx_seq_one_letter_code
_entity_poly.pdbx_strand_id
1 'polypeptide(L)'
;VYLPAIVGIVPENMIKAFPAFFDFCYIARCNAIPTDTLEELEDALQRFHQYCSVFAGANLLLPQQHLMSHYPAGIRLFVTPYAAGTFLLSYLHYHSVKKPWRRSNRYEALPKMLLIQQRQQ
;
A
#
# COMPACT_ATOMS: atom_id res chain seq x y z
N VAL A 1 22.11 -4.41 -8.91
CA VAL A 1 23.50 -4.90 -8.75
C VAL A 1 23.58 -6.27 -8.04
N TYR A 2 22.70 -6.61 -7.09
CA TYR A 2 22.77 -7.89 -6.35
C TYR A 2 22.19 -9.13 -7.06
N LEU A 3 21.26 -8.97 -7.98
CA LEU A 3 20.55 -10.08 -8.65
C LEU A 3 21.46 -11.07 -9.41
N PRO A 4 22.48 -10.62 -10.17
CA PRO A 4 23.42 -11.53 -10.84
C PRO A 4 24.24 -12.38 -9.87
N ALA A 5 24.50 -11.89 -8.65
CA ALA A 5 25.34 -12.57 -7.66
C ALA A 5 24.65 -13.76 -6.97
N ILE A 6 23.31 -13.84 -7.05
CA ILE A 6 22.52 -14.92 -6.45
C ILE A 6 22.08 -15.98 -7.47
N VAL A 7 22.43 -15.78 -8.76
CA VAL A 7 22.11 -16.73 -9.83
C VAL A 7 22.82 -18.06 -9.56
N GLY A 8 22.06 -19.16 -9.57
CA GLY A 8 22.56 -20.50 -9.27
C GLY A 8 22.63 -20.85 -7.78
N ILE A 9 22.38 -19.89 -6.88
CA ILE A 9 22.32 -20.12 -5.42
C ILE A 9 20.87 -20.27 -4.95
N VAL A 10 19.95 -19.50 -5.54
CA VAL A 10 18.53 -19.49 -5.19
C VAL A 10 17.66 -20.05 -6.32
N PRO A 11 16.42 -20.50 -6.03
CA PRO A 11 15.53 -21.01 -7.07
C PRO A 11 15.24 -19.97 -8.14
N GLU A 12 15.06 -20.42 -9.39
CA GLU A 12 14.85 -19.52 -10.53
C GLU A 12 13.63 -18.61 -10.35
N ASN A 13 12.55 -19.12 -9.76
CA ASN A 13 11.36 -18.33 -9.45
C ASN A 13 11.68 -17.18 -8.48
N MET A 14 12.63 -17.36 -7.55
CA MET A 14 13.04 -16.29 -6.65
C MET A 14 13.78 -15.18 -7.41
N ILE A 15 14.63 -15.55 -8.38
CA ILE A 15 15.34 -14.63 -9.27
C ILE A 15 14.36 -13.79 -10.11
N LYS A 16 13.20 -14.36 -10.48
CA LYS A 16 12.14 -13.67 -11.23
C LYS A 16 11.21 -12.84 -10.34
N ALA A 17 10.94 -13.30 -9.12
CA ALA A 17 10.04 -12.63 -8.19
C ALA A 17 10.65 -11.32 -7.64
N PHE A 18 11.95 -11.29 -7.36
CA PHE A 18 12.61 -10.10 -6.81
C PHE A 18 12.51 -8.86 -7.73
N PRO A 19 12.87 -8.92 -9.02
CA PRO A 19 12.67 -7.81 -9.95
C PRO A 19 11.22 -7.35 -10.00
N ALA A 20 10.26 -8.26 -10.13
CA ALA A 20 8.84 -7.91 -10.16
C ALA A 20 8.38 -7.18 -8.89
N PHE A 21 8.85 -7.61 -7.72
CA PHE A 21 8.59 -6.91 -6.46
C PHE A 21 9.23 -5.51 -6.41
N PHE A 22 10.47 -5.37 -6.88
CA PHE A 22 11.16 -4.08 -6.91
C PHE A 22 10.53 -3.11 -7.92
N ASP A 23 10.10 -3.59 -9.09
CA ASP A 23 9.35 -2.81 -10.07
C ASP A 23 8.07 -2.25 -9.44
N PHE A 24 7.30 -3.11 -8.77
CA PHE A 24 6.11 -2.68 -8.03
C PHE A 24 6.44 -1.61 -6.98
N CYS A 25 7.48 -1.83 -6.17
CA CYS A 25 7.88 -0.89 -5.12
C CYS A 25 8.38 0.44 -5.69
N TYR A 26 9.03 0.41 -6.84
CA TYR A 26 9.51 1.60 -7.52
C TYR A 26 8.33 2.45 -7.98
N ILE A 27 7.35 1.84 -8.67
CA ILE A 27 6.16 2.52 -9.15
C ILE A 27 5.28 3.01 -8.00
N ALA A 28 5.07 2.20 -6.96
CA ALA A 28 4.27 2.56 -5.80
C ALA A 28 4.84 3.75 -5.00
N ARG A 29 6.12 4.08 -5.17
CA ARG A 29 6.78 5.24 -4.56
C ARG A 29 6.67 6.52 -5.40
N CYS A 30 6.20 6.44 -6.64
CA CYS A 30 6.01 7.62 -7.47
C CYS A 30 4.90 8.52 -6.89
N ASN A 31 5.12 9.84 -6.87
CA ASN A 31 4.15 10.80 -6.34
C ASN A 31 2.89 10.93 -7.22
N ALA A 32 3.01 10.62 -8.51
CA ALA A 32 1.93 10.59 -9.46
C ALA A 32 2.00 9.28 -10.25
N ILE A 33 0.86 8.61 -10.38
CA ILE A 33 0.72 7.35 -11.10
C ILE A 33 -0.37 7.60 -12.15
N PRO A 34 -0.01 7.98 -13.40
CA PRO A 34 -0.97 8.05 -14.50
C PRO A 34 -1.47 6.65 -14.85
N THR A 35 -2.53 6.57 -15.67
CA THR A 35 -3.18 5.31 -16.03
C THR A 35 -2.20 4.28 -16.61
N ASP A 36 -1.31 4.69 -17.51
CA ASP A 36 -0.34 3.79 -18.14
C ASP A 36 0.64 3.19 -17.10
N THR A 37 1.10 4.01 -16.15
CA THR A 37 1.96 3.57 -15.05
C THR A 37 1.20 2.69 -14.04
N LEU A 38 -0.12 2.83 -13.93
CA LEU A 38 -0.95 1.94 -13.13
C LEU A 38 -1.06 0.55 -13.78
N GLU A 39 -1.12 0.46 -15.11
CA GLU A 39 -1.06 -0.82 -15.83
C GLU A 39 0.30 -1.51 -15.62
N GLU A 40 1.39 -0.76 -15.64
CA GLU A 40 2.74 -1.28 -15.30
C GLU A 40 2.81 -1.79 -13.84
N LEU A 41 2.15 -1.10 -12.90
CA LEU A 41 2.06 -1.55 -11.50
C LEU A 41 1.28 -2.86 -11.38
N GLU A 42 0.15 -2.99 -12.10
CA GLU A 42 -0.68 -4.19 -12.13
C GLU A 42 0.07 -5.37 -12.76
N ASP A 43 0.81 -5.14 -13.86
CA ASP A 43 1.69 -6.14 -14.48
C ASP A 43 2.80 -6.60 -13.53
N ALA A 44 3.51 -5.66 -12.88
CA ALA A 44 4.54 -5.98 -11.91
C ALA A 44 4.00 -6.83 -10.74
N LEU A 45 2.79 -6.51 -10.26
CA LEU A 45 2.10 -7.28 -9.23
C LEU A 45 1.74 -8.69 -9.72
N GLN A 46 1.24 -8.83 -10.95
CA GLN A 46 0.91 -10.12 -11.54
C GLN A 46 2.15 -10.99 -11.72
N ARG A 47 3.24 -10.42 -12.26
CA ARG A 47 4.55 -11.11 -12.36
C ARG A 47 5.03 -11.55 -10.98
N PHE A 48 4.91 -10.71 -9.97
CA PHE A 48 5.28 -11.09 -8.60
C PHE A 48 4.47 -12.28 -8.10
N HIS A 49 3.15 -12.26 -8.24
CA HIS A 49 2.28 -13.37 -7.81
C HIS A 49 2.57 -14.69 -8.54
N GLN A 50 2.93 -14.64 -9.82
CA GLN A 50 3.31 -15.84 -10.59
C GLN A 50 4.54 -16.54 -10.00
N TYR A 51 5.53 -15.77 -9.55
CA TYR A 51 6.81 -16.31 -9.10
C TYR A 51 6.97 -16.39 -7.57
N CYS A 52 6.10 -15.74 -6.80
CA CYS A 52 6.23 -15.66 -5.33
C CYS A 52 5.93 -16.98 -4.60
N SER A 53 5.37 -17.99 -5.27
CA SER A 53 5.09 -19.32 -4.69
C SER A 53 6.32 -19.96 -4.03
N VAL A 54 7.53 -19.62 -4.50
CA VAL A 54 8.81 -20.06 -3.92
C VAL A 54 8.97 -19.67 -2.44
N PHE A 55 8.35 -18.57 -2.01
CA PHE A 55 8.45 -18.11 -0.63
C PHE A 55 7.27 -18.58 0.24
N ALA A 56 6.38 -19.46 -0.26
CA ALA A 56 5.19 -19.90 0.48
C ALA A 56 5.50 -20.52 1.86
N GLY A 57 6.69 -21.10 2.05
CA GLY A 57 7.17 -21.60 3.35
C GLY A 57 7.67 -20.52 4.32
N ALA A 58 7.83 -19.28 3.87
CA ALA A 58 8.39 -18.16 4.64
C ALA A 58 7.32 -17.26 5.30
N ASN A 59 6.04 -17.68 5.35
CA ASN A 59 4.92 -16.81 5.76
C ASN A 59 4.89 -15.48 4.98
N LEU A 60 4.86 -15.57 3.64
CA LEU A 60 4.61 -14.46 2.71
C LEU A 60 3.29 -13.67 2.92
N LEU A 61 2.51 -14.03 3.94
CA LEU A 61 1.32 -13.28 4.32
C LEU A 61 1.70 -12.12 5.25
N LEU A 62 2.87 -11.51 5.03
CA LEU A 62 3.16 -10.23 5.68
C LEU A 62 2.02 -9.27 5.30
N PRO A 63 1.41 -8.56 6.27
CA PRO A 63 0.30 -7.66 6.00
C PRO A 63 0.56 -6.69 4.84
N GLN A 64 1.84 -6.31 4.66
CA GLN A 64 2.29 -5.47 3.57
C GLN A 64 2.19 -6.13 2.19
N GLN A 65 2.46 -7.43 2.06
CA GLN A 65 2.38 -8.16 0.79
C GLN A 65 0.91 -8.41 0.39
N HIS A 66 0.05 -8.70 1.36
CA HIS A 66 -1.39 -8.78 1.12
C HIS A 66 -1.97 -7.43 0.64
N LEU A 67 -1.53 -6.33 1.26
CA LEU A 67 -1.96 -4.97 0.91
C LEU A 67 -1.59 -4.57 -0.53
N MET A 68 -0.52 -5.15 -1.10
CA MET A 68 -0.14 -4.90 -2.50
C MET A 68 -1.27 -5.23 -3.48
N SER A 69 -2.07 -6.25 -3.19
CA SER A 69 -3.23 -6.61 -4.02
C SER A 69 -4.33 -5.54 -4.04
N HIS A 70 -4.39 -4.71 -2.99
CA HIS A 70 -5.35 -3.62 -2.87
C HIS A 70 -4.82 -2.29 -3.43
N TYR A 71 -3.55 -2.25 -3.83
CA TYR A 71 -2.90 -1.01 -4.27
C TYR A 71 -3.53 -0.38 -5.51
N PRO A 72 -3.78 -1.16 -6.58
CA PRO A 72 -4.40 -0.62 -7.78
C PRO A 72 -5.81 -0.08 -7.52
N ALA A 73 -6.61 -0.83 -6.76
CA ALA A 73 -7.95 -0.39 -6.36
C ALA A 73 -7.92 0.90 -5.53
N GLY A 74 -6.97 1.01 -4.60
CA GLY A 74 -6.77 2.23 -3.80
C GLY A 74 -6.40 3.45 -4.64
N ILE A 75 -5.50 3.29 -5.62
CA ILE A 75 -5.12 4.37 -6.54
C ILE A 75 -6.32 4.82 -7.38
N ARG A 76 -7.10 3.88 -7.95
CA ARG A 76 -8.28 4.20 -8.78
C ARG A 76 -9.35 4.96 -7.99
N LEU A 77 -9.59 4.58 -6.73
CA LEU A 77 -10.65 5.17 -5.91
C LEU A 77 -10.31 6.54 -5.34
N PHE A 78 -9.04 6.78 -5.02
CA PHE A 78 -8.64 7.95 -4.25
C PHE A 78 -7.64 8.85 -5.00
N VAL A 79 -7.19 8.45 -6.20
CA VAL A 79 -6.24 9.19 -7.05
C VAL A 79 -4.94 9.51 -6.29
N THR A 80 -4.57 8.71 -5.29
CA THR A 80 -3.30 8.85 -4.59
C THR A 80 -2.65 7.48 -4.34
N PRO A 81 -1.31 7.36 -4.52
CA PRO A 81 -0.56 6.15 -4.16
C PRO A 81 -0.68 5.85 -2.65
N TYR A 82 -0.83 6.89 -1.83
CA TYR A 82 -0.97 6.76 -0.38
C TYR A 82 -2.26 6.05 0.06
N ALA A 83 -3.29 6.06 -0.79
CA ALA A 83 -4.62 5.58 -0.42
C ALA A 83 -4.76 4.06 -0.31
N ALA A 84 -3.85 3.35 -0.94
CA ALA A 84 -3.76 1.91 -0.86
C ALA A 84 -3.29 1.39 0.50
N GLY A 85 -2.63 2.24 1.30
CA GLY A 85 -2.09 1.87 2.60
C GLY A 85 -3.08 2.05 3.75
N THR A 86 -2.92 1.24 4.81
CA THR A 86 -3.53 1.50 6.13
C THR A 86 -3.25 2.93 6.60
N PHE A 87 -2.20 3.58 6.12
CA PHE A 87 -1.83 4.95 6.44
C PHE A 87 -2.89 5.99 6.05
N LEU A 88 -3.51 5.95 4.85
CA LEU A 88 -4.53 6.96 4.53
C LEU A 88 -5.78 6.77 5.38
N LEU A 89 -6.29 5.54 5.49
CA LEU A 89 -7.45 5.25 6.35
C LEU A 89 -7.14 5.58 7.82
N SER A 90 -5.94 5.27 8.29
CA SER A 90 -5.49 5.60 9.64
C SER A 90 -5.29 7.10 9.84
N TYR A 91 -4.79 7.82 8.83
CA TYR A 91 -4.61 9.27 8.84
C TYR A 91 -5.96 9.97 8.86
N LEU A 92 -6.87 9.59 7.96
CA LEU A 92 -8.23 10.07 7.92
C LEU A 92 -8.93 9.75 9.24
N HIS A 93 -8.93 8.49 9.69
CA HIS A 93 -9.51 8.10 10.98
C HIS A 93 -8.86 8.84 12.17
N TYR A 94 -7.56 9.11 12.13
CA TYR A 94 -6.89 9.89 13.17
C TYR A 94 -7.36 11.35 13.16
N HIS A 95 -7.38 12.01 12.01
CA HIS A 95 -7.75 13.42 11.89
C HIS A 95 -9.26 13.68 11.99
N SER A 96 -10.10 12.77 11.50
CA SER A 96 -11.56 12.90 11.52
C SER A 96 -12.19 12.34 12.79
N VAL A 97 -11.61 11.29 13.39
CA VAL A 97 -12.19 10.62 14.56
C VAL A 97 -11.31 10.76 15.79
N LYS A 98 -10.08 10.23 15.81
CA LYS A 98 -9.29 10.13 17.07
C LYS A 98 -8.90 11.50 17.65
N LYS A 99 -8.44 12.44 16.81
CA LYS A 99 -7.99 13.76 17.23
C LYS A 99 -9.16 14.65 17.69
N PRO A 100 -10.30 14.73 16.99
CA PRO A 100 -11.50 15.41 17.50
C PRO A 100 -12.06 14.75 18.77
N TRP A 101 -12.07 13.42 18.84
CA TRP A 101 -12.50 12.70 20.05
C TRP A 101 -11.66 13.09 21.27
N ARG A 102 -10.33 13.11 21.14
CA ARG A 102 -9.40 13.56 22.20
C ARG A 102 -9.60 15.02 22.61
N ARG A 103 -10.02 15.88 21.69
CA ARG A 103 -10.29 17.31 21.92
C ARG A 103 -11.69 17.56 22.49
N SER A 104 -12.61 16.61 22.35
CA SER A 104 -13.95 16.70 22.92
C SER A 104 -13.90 16.42 24.43
N ASN A 105 -14.83 17.00 25.18
CA ASN A 105 -15.06 16.62 26.57
C ASN A 105 -15.87 15.32 26.73
N ARG A 106 -16.04 14.55 25.63
CA ARG A 106 -16.73 13.25 25.53
C ARG A 106 -18.23 13.24 25.86
N TYR A 107 -18.76 14.31 26.46
CA TYR A 107 -20.20 14.54 26.59
C TYR A 107 -20.77 15.06 25.26
N GLU A 108 -21.78 14.40 24.69
CA GLU A 108 -22.32 14.72 23.36
C GLU A 108 -21.19 14.95 22.34
N ALA A 109 -20.31 13.95 22.22
CA ALA A 109 -19.06 14.09 21.49
C ALA A 109 -19.25 14.28 19.98
N LEU A 110 -20.25 13.62 19.39
CA LEU A 110 -20.48 13.59 17.93
C LEU A 110 -20.70 15.00 17.34
N PRO A 111 -21.66 15.81 17.84
CA PRO A 111 -21.84 17.20 17.38
C PRO A 111 -20.57 18.04 17.53
N LYS A 112 -19.84 17.87 18.64
CA LYS A 112 -18.61 18.61 18.91
C LYS A 112 -17.47 18.20 17.98
N MET A 113 -17.34 16.91 17.69
CA MET A 113 -16.35 16.40 16.74
C MET A 113 -16.60 16.94 15.34
N LEU A 114 -17.87 16.98 14.90
CA LEU A 114 -18.27 17.57 13.62
C LEU A 114 -17.94 19.06 13.55
N LEU A 115 -18.25 19.83 14.60
CA LEU A 115 -17.87 21.25 14.69
C LEU A 115 -16.33 21.45 14.67
N ILE A 116 -15.57 20.58 15.33
CA ILE A 116 -14.10 20.60 15.33
C ILE A 116 -13.54 20.28 13.94
N GLN A 117 -14.20 19.41 13.18
CA GLN A 117 -13.83 19.11 11.79
C GLN A 117 -14.16 20.28 10.86
N GLN A 118 -15.34 20.91 10.99
CA GLN A 118 -15.72 22.09 10.22
C GLN A 118 -14.76 23.27 10.41
N ARG A 119 -14.20 23.45 11.61
CA ARG A 119 -13.22 24.51 11.90
C ARG A 119 -11.79 24.20 11.39
N GLN A 120 -11.53 22.98 10.93
CA GLN A 120 -10.22 22.54 10.43
C GLN A 120 -10.16 22.45 8.90
N GLN A 121 -11.28 22.68 8.22
CA GLN A 121 -11.36 22.88 6.77
C GLN A 121 -11.09 24.35 6.44
#